data_AF-A0A0Q9RTX0-F1
#
_entry.id   AF-A0A0Q9RTX0-F1
#
_cell.length_a   1.000
_cell.length_b   1.000
_cell.length_c   1.000
_cell.angle_alpha   90.00
_cell.angle_beta   90.00
_cell.angle_gamma   90.00
#
_symmetry.space_group_name_H-M   'P 1'
#
loop_
_entity.id
_entity.type
_entity.pdbx_description
1 polymer ?
#
loop_
_entity_poly.entity_id
_entity_poly.type
_entity_poly.pdbx_seq_one_letter_code
_entity_poly.pdbx_strand_id
1 'polypeptide(L)' 'MILQISTFVIFTLGWSYYKVQMFLNKKQPKVAVIYSCLMGLCLILGSLLLAHVHISITAPVRFIFEPIGKIILKQ' A
#
# COMPACT_ATOMS: atom_id res chain seq x y z
N MET A 1 -18.94 -6.56 3.36
CA MET A 1 -17.50 -6.31 3.60
C MET A 1 -16.60 -7.34 2.92
N ILE A 2 -16.71 -8.66 3.21
CA ILE A 2 -15.91 -9.69 2.51
C ILE A 2 -16.06 -9.64 0.98
N LEU A 3 -17.28 -9.46 0.47
CA LEU A 3 -17.52 -9.41 -0.98
C LEU A 3 -16.81 -8.22 -1.65
N GLN A 4 -16.82 -7.04 -1.02
CA GLN A 4 -16.14 -5.85 -1.53
C GLN A 4 -14.62 -6.01 -1.51
N ILE A 5 -14.07 -6.59 -0.43
CA ILE A 5 -12.63 -6.88 -0.33
C ILE A 5 -12.24 -7.91 -1.39
N SER A 6 -13.02 -8.97 -1.55
CA SER A 6 -12.76 -10.03 -2.54
C SER A 6 -12.76 -9.46 -3.97
N THR A 7 -13.79 -8.69 -4.34
CA THR A 7 -13.86 -8.04 -5.65
C THR A 7 -12.72 -7.06 -5.86
N PHE A 8 -12.38 -6.26 -4.85
CA PHE A 8 -11.25 -5.33 -4.90
C PHE A 8 -9.93 -6.07 -5.13
N VAL A 9 -9.66 -7.12 -4.35
CA VAL A 9 -8.42 -7.90 -4.45
C VAL A 9 -8.31 -8.56 -5.83
N ILE A 10 -9.37 -9.22 -6.31
CA ILE A 10 -9.36 -9.91 -7.60
C ILE A 10 -9.15 -8.92 -8.76
N PHE A 11 -9.88 -7.80 -8.75
CA PHE A 11 -9.76 -6.77 -9.78
C PHE A 11 -8.36 -6.15 -9.80
N THR A 12 -7.82 -5.81 -8.62
CA THR A 12 -6.51 -5.17 -8.49
C THR A 12 -5.37 -6.13 -8.82
N LEU A 13 -5.47 -7.41 -8.44
CA LEU A 13 -4.49 -8.43 -8.81
C LEU A 13 -4.49 -8.69 -10.32
N GLY A 14 -5.65 -8.81 -10.95
CA GLY A 14 -5.77 -9.00 -12.40
C GLY A 14 -5.14 -7.83 -13.16
N TRP A 15 -5.45 -6.59 -12.76
CA TRP A 15 -4.88 -5.39 -13.39
C TRP A 15 -3.37 -5.26 -13.15
N SER A 16 -2.92 -5.54 -11.93
CA SER A 16 -1.50 -5.54 -11.57
C SER A 16 -0.72 -6.56 -12.39
N TYR A 17 -1.24 -7.78 -12.53
CA TYR A 17 -0.62 -8.83 -13.33
C TYR A 17 -0.48 -8.41 -14.80
N TYR A 18 -1.55 -7.86 -15.39
CA TYR A 18 -1.50 -7.34 -16.76
C TYR A 18 -0.44 -6.25 -16.93
N LYS A 19 -0.33 -5.31 -15.99
CA LYS A 19 0.68 -4.24 -16.00
C LYS A 19 2.09 -4.78 -15.83
N VAL A 20 2.32 -5.69 -14.89
CA VAL A 20 3.63 -6.34 -14.68
C VAL A 20 4.06 -7.06 -15.96
N GLN A 21 3.15 -7.82 -16.59
CA GLN A 21 3.43 -8.53 -17.83
C GLN A 21 3.75 -7.57 -18.98
N MET A 22 3.07 -6.41 -19.05
CA MET A 22 3.40 -5.33 -20.00
C MET A 22 4.82 -4.79 -19.79
N PHE A 23 5.25 -4.56 -18.55
CA PHE A 23 6.61 -4.08 -18.24
C PHE A 23 7.69 -5.14 -18.53
N LEU A 24 7.39 -6.41 -18.27
CA LEU A 24 8.26 -7.54 -18.61
C LEU A 24 8.43 -7.68 -20.13
N ASN A 25 7.34 -7.54 -20.90
CA ASN A 25 7.39 -7.55 -22.37
C ASN A 25 8.21 -6.38 -22.93
N LYS A 26 8.24 -5.23 -22.22
CA LYS A 26 9.10 -4.08 -22.57
C LYS A 26 10.56 -4.25 -22.13
N LYS A 27 10.97 -5.42 -21.63
CA LYS A 27 12.32 -5.71 -21.11
C LYS A 27 12.76 -4.76 -19.98
N GLN A 28 11.81 -4.28 -19.18
CA GLN A 28 12.07 -3.40 -18.03
C GLN A 28 11.81 -4.12 -16.70
N PRO A 29 12.61 -5.14 -16.34
CA PRO A 29 12.35 -5.95 -15.15
C PRO A 29 12.46 -5.16 -13.85
N LYS A 30 13.37 -4.16 -13.79
CA LYS A 30 13.51 -3.28 -12.62
C LYS A 30 12.22 -2.50 -12.33
N VAL A 31 11.57 -1.98 -13.38
CA VAL A 31 10.31 -1.23 -13.25
C VAL A 31 9.18 -2.16 -12.83
N ALA A 32 9.14 -3.38 -13.38
CA ALA A 32 8.17 -4.40 -13.00
C ALA A 32 8.27 -4.79 -11.50
N VAL A 33 9.49 -4.91 -10.96
CA VAL A 33 9.74 -5.22 -9.54
C VAL A 33 9.33 -4.07 -8.63
N ILE A 34 9.69 -2.83 -8.96
CA ILE A 34 9.29 -1.66 -8.16
C ILE A 34 7.77 -1.51 -8.19
N TYR A 35 7.16 -1.68 -9.36
CA TYR A 35 5.71 -1.62 -9.54
C TYR A 35 4.99 -2.70 -8.74
N SER A 36 5.43 -3.95 -8.80
CA SER A 36 4.80 -5.05 -8.07
C SER A 36 4.93 -4.88 -6.55
N CYS A 37 6.08 -4.39 -6.07
CA CYS A 37 6.31 -4.09 -4.66
C CYS A 37 5.36 -2.98 -4.17
N LEU A 38 5.29 -1.87 -4.90
CA LEU A 38 4.43 -0.74 -4.55
C LEU A 38 2.95 -1.13 -4.60
N MET A 39 2.55 -1.86 -5.64
CA MET A 39 1.19 -2.34 -5.80
C MET A 39 0.80 -3.33 -4.70
N GLY A 40 1.72 -4.21 -4.29
CA GLY A 40 1.52 -5.13 -3.17
C GLY A 40 1.27 -4.39 -1.85
N LEU A 41 2.07 -3.36 -1.55
CA LEU A 41 1.86 -2.49 -0.39
C LEU A 41 0.51 -1.78 -0.43
N CYS A 42 0.14 -1.21 -1.58
CA CYS A 42 -1.17 -0.58 -1.78
C CYS A 42 -2.33 -1.56 -1.60
N LEU A 43 -2.16 -2.81 -2.03
CA LEU A 43 -3.19 -3.84 -1.92
C LEU A 43 -3.39 -4.25 -0.45
N ILE A 44 -2.31 -4.41 0.31
CA ILE A 44 -2.36 -4.67 1.75
C ILE A 44 -3.04 -3.51 2.48
N LEU A 45 -2.62 -2.26 2.22
CA LEU A 45 -3.20 -1.06 2.83
C LEU A 45 -4.68 -0.89 2.47
N GLY A 46 -5.05 -1.08 1.20
CA GLY A 46 -6.42 -0.98 0.73
C GLY A 46 -7.33 -2.07 1.32
N SER A 47 -6.85 -3.31 1.42
CA SER A 47 -7.56 -4.39 2.10
C SER A 47 -7.77 -4.10 3.59
N LEU A 48 -6.76 -3.55 4.27
CA LEU A 48 -6.85 -3.17 5.67
C LEU A 48 -7.86 -2.02 5.89
N LEU A 49 -7.91 -1.06 4.96
CA LEU A 49 -8.85 0.06 4.99
C LEU A 49 -10.29 -0.42 4.78
N LEU A 50 -10.50 -1.30 3.78
CA LEU A 50 -11.81 -1.90 3.49
C LEU A 50 -12.31 -2.83 4.59
N ALA A 51 -11.40 -3.43 5.35
CA ALA A 51 -11.74 -4.22 6.54
C ALA A 51 -12.25 -3.35 7.70
N HIS A 52 -12.31 -2.01 7.55
CA HIS A 52 -12.66 -1.07 8.62
C HIS A 52 -11.84 -1.28 9.90
N VAL A 53 -10.66 -1.89 9.76
CA VAL A 53 -9.65 -1.83 10.81
C VAL A 53 -9.34 -0.36 10.97
N HIS A 54 -9.45 0.17 12.19
CA HIS A 54 -9.23 1.58 12.48
C HIS A 54 -7.73 1.87 12.31
N ILE A 55 -7.26 1.97 11.06
CA ILE A 55 -5.93 2.46 10.74
C ILE A 55 -6.01 3.95 10.99
N SER A 56 -5.81 4.36 12.25
CA SER A 56 -5.52 5.75 12.55
C SER A 56 -4.26 6.09 11.77
N ILE A 57 -4.40 6.72 10.61
CA ILE A 57 -3.29 7.27 9.81
C ILE A 57 -2.48 8.25 10.67
N THR A 58 -3.13 8.84 11.67
CA THR A 58 -2.55 9.64 12.74
C THR A 58 -1.67 8.86 13.72
N ALA A 59 -1.85 7.55 13.91
CA ALA A 59 -1.08 6.77 14.88
C ALA A 59 0.40 6.56 14.49
N PRO A 60 0.75 6.08 13.28
CA PRO A 60 2.16 5.97 12.89
C PRO A 60 2.80 7.33 12.63
N VAL A 61 2.04 8.31 12.13
CA VAL A 61 2.52 9.69 11.96
C VAL A 61 2.81 10.33 13.32
N ARG A 62 1.93 10.20 14.32
CA ARG A 62 2.25 10.60 15.70
C ARG A 62 3.47 9.84 16.21
N PHE A 63 3.57 8.53 16.03
CA PHE A 63 4.71 7.77 16.53
C PHE A 63 6.07 8.27 16.02
N ILE A 64 6.12 8.74 14.77
CA ILE A 64 7.33 9.30 14.15
C ILE A 64 7.55 10.77 14.56
N PHE A 65 6.50 11.59 14.53
CA PHE A 65 6.62 13.04 14.71
C PHE A 65 6.53 13.51 16.17
N GLU A 66 5.98 12.70 17.08
CA GLU A 66 5.88 12.99 18.50
C GLU A 66 7.24 13.00 19.22
N PRO A 67 8.19 12.05 19.00
CA PRO A 67 9.54 12.16 19.58
C PRO A 67 10.32 13.35 19.01
N ILE A 68 10.17 13.64 17.72
CA ILE A 68 10.80 14.79 17.06
C ILE A 68 10.26 16.10 17.64
N GLY A 69 8.93 16.18 17.82
CA GLY A 69 8.27 17.31 18.47
C GLY A 69 8.73 17.53 19.91
N LYS A 70 8.90 16.45 20.70
CA LYS A 70 9.44 16.54 22.06
C LYS A 70 10.87 17.05 22.11
N ILE A 71 11.73 16.58 21.19
CA ILE A 71 13.13 17.03 21.12
C ILE A 71 13.20 18.52 20.75
N ILE A 72 12.34 18.99 19.85
CA ILE A 72 12.32 20.39 19.40
C ILE A 72 11.70 21.33 20.45
N LEU A 73 10.62 20.91 21.12
CA LEU A 73 9.92 21.71 22.12
C LEU A 73 10.60 21.72 23.50
N LYS A 74 11.65 20.92 23.70
CA LYS A 74 12.52 20.92 24.88
C LYS A 74 11.72 20.97 26.21
N GLN A 75 10.75 20.08 26.34
CA GLN A 75 9.97 19.84 27.55
C GLN A 75 10.11 18.38 27.99
#